data_AF-A0A2M8NMW2-F1
#
_entry.id   AF-A0A2M8NMW2-F1
#
_cell.length_a   1.000
_cell.length_b   1.000
_cell.length_c   1.000
_cell.angle_alpha   90.00
_cell.angle_beta   90.00
_cell.angle_gamma   90.00
#
_symmetry.space_group_name_H-M   'P 1'
#
loop_
_entity.id
_entity.type
_entity.pdbx_description
1 polymer ?
#
loop_
_entity_poly.entity_id
_entity_poly.type
_entity_poly.pdbx_seq_one_letter_code
_entity_poly.pdbx_strand_id
1 'polypeptide(L)'
;ILARDGFILVIVNVDSHTGKLLGDPEIISRGFVYLRDADHLVEQIKHTVNEVMLAGHQSLNGRRREKLQENLSRMLFNETRRRPMVFSIINER
;
A
#
# COMPACT_ATOMS: atom_id res chain seq x y z
N ILE A 1 12.00 -19.33 8.51
CA ILE A 1 10.52 -19.29 8.31
C ILE A 1 10.18 -18.06 7.47
N LEU A 2 10.52 -18.04 6.17
CA LEU A 2 10.38 -16.83 5.33
C LEU A 2 9.70 -17.09 3.96
N ALA A 3 9.27 -18.32 3.67
CA ALA A 3 8.95 -18.73 2.29
C ALA A 3 7.46 -18.95 1.96
N ARG A 4 6.50 -18.72 2.88
CA ARG A 4 5.07 -19.10 2.62
C ARG A 4 4.11 -17.96 2.29
N ASP A 5 4.33 -16.75 2.78
CA ASP A 5 3.33 -15.68 2.62
C ASP A 5 3.67 -14.65 1.55
N GLY A 6 4.89 -14.66 1.03
CA GLY A 6 5.34 -13.74 -0.01
C GLY A 6 5.45 -12.29 0.48
N PHE A 7 5.56 -11.37 -0.47
CA PHE A 7 5.60 -9.94 -0.20
C PHE A 7 4.80 -9.12 -1.21
N ILE A 8 4.47 -7.90 -0.79
CA ILE A 8 3.99 -6.81 -1.63
C ILE A 8 4.92 -5.60 -1.47
N LEU A 9 5.24 -4.96 -2.59
CA LEU A 9 5.84 -3.63 -2.65
C LEU A 9 4.81 -2.67 -3.27
N VAL A 10 4.52 -1.56 -2.58
CA VAL A 10 3.64 -0.50 -3.07
C VAL A 10 4.46 0.79 -3.24
N ILE A 11 4.50 1.32 -4.44
CA ILE A 11 5.21 2.57 -4.76
C ILE A 11 4.16 3.63 -5.09
N VAL A 12 4.26 4.79 -4.44
CA VAL A 12 3.35 5.91 -4.63
C VAL A 12 4.11 7.18 -4.94
N ASN A 13 3.58 7.96 -5.87
CA ASN A 13 4.04 9.33 -6.12
C ASN A 13 2.99 10.29 -5.56
N VAL A 14 3.42 11.20 -4.70
CA VAL A 14 2.56 12.13 -3.97
C VAL A 14 3.02 13.55 -4.23
N ASP A 15 2.08 14.44 -4.49
CA ASP A 15 2.33 15.87 -4.57
C ASP A 15 2.69 16.41 -3.17
N SER A 16 3.85 17.04 -3.05
CA SER A 16 4.39 17.53 -1.78
C SER A 16 3.57 18.67 -1.17
N HIS A 17 2.85 19.44 -1.98
CA HIS A 17 2.07 20.60 -1.55
C HIS A 17 0.65 20.23 -1.10
N THR A 18 0.02 19.28 -1.78
CA THR A 18 -1.38 18.89 -1.58
C THR A 18 -1.55 17.53 -0.92
N GLY A 19 -0.48 16.73 -0.87
CA GLY A 19 -0.49 15.37 -0.34
C GLY A 19 -1.34 14.37 -1.13
N LYS A 20 -1.79 14.75 -2.33
CA LYS A 20 -2.59 13.90 -3.23
C LYS A 20 -1.70 12.98 -4.04
N LEU A 21 -2.24 11.83 -4.43
CA LEU A 21 -1.59 10.93 -5.37
C LEU A 21 -1.48 11.60 -6.75
N LEU A 22 -0.32 11.47 -7.37
CA LEU A 22 -0.04 11.93 -8.75
C LEU A 22 -0.35 10.87 -9.81
N GLY A 23 -1.07 9.81 -9.43
CA GLY A 23 -1.42 8.68 -10.28
C GLY A 23 -1.69 7.43 -9.46
N ASP A 24 -1.95 6.33 -10.15
CA ASP A 24 -2.17 5.04 -9.51
C ASP A 24 -0.87 4.51 -8.85
N PRO A 25 -0.96 3.86 -7.67
CA PRO A 25 0.17 3.17 -7.08
C PRO A 25 0.66 2.03 -7.98
N GLU A 26 1.97 1.85 -8.05
CA GLU A 26 2.58 0.65 -8.63
C GLU A 26 2.64 -0.44 -7.56
N ILE A 27 2.10 -1.61 -7.88
CA ILE A 27 1.98 -2.74 -6.95
C ILE A 27 2.75 -3.93 -7.52
N ILE A 28 3.72 -4.42 -6.77
CA ILE A 28 4.50 -5.61 -7.11
C ILE A 28 4.25 -6.66 -6.05
N SER A 29 3.81 -7.84 -6.46
CA SER A 29 3.63 -9.00 -5.57
C SER A 29 4.51 -10.16 -6.00
N ARG A 30 5.14 -10.84 -5.03
CA ARG A 30 5.87 -12.10 -5.27
C ARG A 30 5.60 -13.11 -4.16
N GLY A 31 5.25 -14.33 -4.54
CA GLY A 31 4.93 -15.42 -3.60
C GLY A 31 3.64 -15.21 -2.79
N PHE A 32 2.88 -14.14 -3.07
CA PHE A 32 1.65 -13.81 -2.37
C PHE A 32 0.43 -13.95 -3.29
N VAL A 33 0.22 -13.02 -4.23
CA VAL A 33 -0.92 -13.04 -5.19
C VAL A 33 -0.43 -12.79 -6.61
N TYR A 34 -1.07 -13.45 -7.58
CA TYR A 34 -0.93 -13.09 -8.99
C TYR A 34 -1.89 -11.96 -9.32
N LEU A 35 -1.35 -10.74 -9.48
CA LEU A 35 -2.15 -9.51 -9.57
C LEU A 35 -3.09 -9.46 -10.78
N ARG A 36 -2.79 -10.21 -11.86
CA ARG A 36 -3.65 -10.22 -13.07
C ARG A 36 -5.01 -10.87 -12.85
N ASP A 37 -5.14 -11.70 -11.82
CA ASP A 37 -6.39 -12.41 -11.50
C ASP A 37 -7.05 -11.84 -10.23
N ALA A 38 -6.57 -10.70 -9.73
CA ALA A 38 -6.90 -10.19 -8.40
C ALA A 38 -7.34 -8.71 -8.42
N ASP A 39 -8.16 -8.34 -9.41
CA ASP A 39 -8.63 -6.96 -9.61
C ASP A 39 -9.26 -6.35 -8.34
N HIS A 40 -10.11 -7.12 -7.64
CA HIS A 40 -10.72 -6.65 -6.39
C HIS A 40 -9.69 -6.29 -5.31
N LEU A 41 -8.66 -7.12 -5.15
CA LEU A 41 -7.61 -6.87 -4.16
C LEU A 41 -6.75 -5.66 -4.56
N VAL A 42 -6.46 -5.50 -5.85
CA VAL A 42 -5.75 -4.34 -6.39
C VAL A 42 -6.53 -3.06 -6.11
N GLU A 43 -7.83 -3.04 -6.36
CA GLU A 43 -8.68 -1.88 -6.11
C GLU A 43 -8.76 -1.54 -4.60
N GLN A 44 -8.83 -2.54 -3.73
CA GLN A 44 -8.76 -2.31 -2.28
C GLN A 44 -7.40 -1.74 -1.84
N ILE A 45 -6.30 -2.18 -2.44
CA ILE A 45 -4.97 -1.61 -2.19
C ILE A 45 -4.96 -0.14 -2.59
N LYS A 46 -5.43 0.19 -3.81
CA LYS A 46 -5.51 1.58 -4.30
C LYS A 46 -6.35 2.46 -3.38
N HIS A 47 -7.51 1.98 -2.96
CA HIS A 47 -8.39 2.68 -2.04
C HIS A 47 -7.69 2.97 -0.69
N THR A 48 -7.11 1.93 -0.09
CA THR A 48 -6.36 2.05 1.18
C THR A 48 -5.21 3.06 1.07
N VAL A 49 -4.46 3.04 -0.05
CA VAL A 49 -3.38 3.99 -0.31
C VAL A 49 -3.91 5.41 -0.34
N ASN A 50 -4.99 5.67 -1.08
CA ASN A 50 -5.55 7.00 -1.24
C ASN A 50 -6.03 7.58 0.11
N GLU A 51 -6.75 6.78 0.91
CA GLU A 51 -7.20 7.19 2.24
C GLU A 51 -6.04 7.58 3.15
N VAL A 52 -4.98 6.76 3.18
CA VAL A 52 -3.81 7.02 4.04
C VAL A 52 -3.05 8.27 3.59
N MET A 53 -2.93 8.54 2.28
CA MET A 53 -2.24 9.73 1.80
C MET A 53 -3.02 11.01 2.12
N LEU A 54 -4.34 11.02 1.89
CA LEU A 54 -5.21 12.16 2.19
C LEU A 54 -5.26 12.47 3.70
N ALA A 55 -5.35 11.45 4.54
CA ALA A 55 -5.32 11.62 6.00
C ALA A 55 -3.92 12.02 6.51
N GLY A 56 -2.87 11.52 5.84
CA GLY A 56 -1.48 11.79 6.16
C GLY A 56 -1.05 13.23 5.89
N HIS A 57 -1.58 13.85 4.83
CA HIS A 57 -1.28 15.24 4.48
C HIS A 57 -1.67 16.23 5.59
N GLN A 58 -2.81 16.00 6.25
CA GLN A 58 -3.29 16.82 7.36
C GLN A 58 -2.56 16.52 8.68
N SER A 59 -1.78 15.43 8.74
CA SER A 59 -1.11 14.95 9.94
C SER A 59 0.37 15.35 9.93
N LEU A 60 0.73 16.35 10.74
CA LEU A 60 2.10 16.90 10.92
C LEU A 60 3.18 15.88 11.33
N ASN A 61 2.77 14.65 11.68
CA ASN A 61 3.65 13.65 12.29
C ASN A 61 4.52 12.85 11.31
N GLY A 62 4.48 13.09 9.99
CA GLY A 62 5.40 12.47 9.00
C GLY A 62 5.31 10.95 8.82
N ARG A 63 4.47 10.24 9.59
CA ARG A 63 4.38 8.76 9.63
C ARG A 63 3.55 8.13 8.50
N ARG A 64 3.56 8.73 7.29
CA ARG A 64 2.74 8.23 6.15
C ARG A 64 3.12 6.81 5.75
N ARG A 65 4.41 6.50 5.69
CA ARG A 65 4.93 5.18 5.30
C ARG A 65 4.49 4.07 6.27
N GLU A 66 4.66 4.30 7.57
CA GLU A 66 4.28 3.34 8.62
C GLU A 66 2.78 3.08 8.63
N LYS A 67 1.97 4.15 8.60
CA LYS A 67 0.51 4.05 8.50
C LYS A 67 0.08 3.28 7.25
N LEU A 68 0.76 3.49 6.12
CA LEU A 68 0.44 2.78 4.89
C LEU A 68 0.72 1.27 5.04
N GLN A 69 1.90 0.90 5.53
CA GLN A 69 2.27 -0.51 5.74
C GLN A 69 1.32 -1.21 6.71
N GLU A 70 0.94 -0.55 7.81
CA GLU A 70 0.01 -1.10 8.78
C GLU A 70 -1.40 -1.32 8.21
N ASN A 71 -1.95 -0.32 7.50
CA ASN A 71 -3.30 -0.44 6.93
C ASN A 71 -3.35 -1.48 5.82
N LEU A 72 -2.34 -1.52 4.95
CA LEU A 72 -2.22 -2.58 3.95
C LEU A 72 -2.09 -3.95 4.60
N SER A 73 -1.26 -4.11 5.63
CA SER A 73 -1.11 -5.39 6.34
C SER A 73 -2.43 -5.87 6.96
N ARG A 74 -3.20 -4.96 7.58
CA ARG A 74 -4.53 -5.27 8.12
C ARG A 74 -5.52 -5.65 7.04
N MET A 75 -5.62 -4.85 5.97
CA MET A 75 -6.54 -5.11 4.86
C MET A 75 -6.21 -6.46 4.18
N LEU A 76 -4.94 -6.69 3.82
CA LEU A 76 -4.51 -7.93 3.17
C LEU A 76 -4.82 -9.17 4.01
N PHE A 77 -4.65 -9.10 5.34
CA PHE A 77 -5.03 -10.20 6.23
C PHE A 77 -6.53 -10.43 6.28
N ASN A 78 -7.34 -9.38 6.30
CA ASN A 78 -8.80 -9.50 6.35
C ASN A 78 -9.34 -10.15 5.08
N GLU A 79 -8.79 -9.78 3.93
CA GLU A 79 -9.23 -10.25 2.61
C GLU A 79 -8.71 -11.65 2.28
N THR A 80 -7.45 -11.94 2.61
CA THR A 80 -6.76 -13.15 2.13
C THR A 80 -6.43 -14.16 3.22
N ARG A 81 -6.58 -13.78 4.51
CA ARG A 81 -6.14 -14.55 5.69
C ARG A 81 -4.65 -14.90 5.70
N ARG A 82 -3.84 -14.20 4.93
CA ARG A 82 -2.37 -14.33 4.87
C ARG A 82 -1.71 -13.01 5.27
N ARG A 83 -0.45 -13.08 5.72
CA ARG A 83 0.31 -11.92 6.20
C ARG A 83 1.60 -11.76 5.39
N PRO A 84 1.51 -11.29 4.13
CA PRO A 84 2.71 -11.00 3.36
C PRO A 84 3.52 -9.89 4.03
N MET A 85 4.83 -9.87 3.78
CA MET A 85 5.64 -8.70 4.12
C MET A 85 5.23 -7.52 3.23
N VAL A 86 5.02 -6.34 3.83
CA VAL A 86 4.59 -5.14 3.11
C VAL A 86 5.70 -4.10 3.10
N PHE A 87 6.21 -3.79 1.92
CA PHE A 87 7.14 -2.71 1.68
C PHE A 87 6.41 -1.55 1.01
N SER A 88 6.74 -0.31 1.40
CA SER A 88 6.20 0.87 0.73
C SER A 88 7.27 1.92 0.48
N ILE A 89 7.19 2.55 -0.69
CA ILE A 89 8.04 3.67 -1.12
C ILE A 89 7.12 4.84 -1.44
N ILE A 90 7.34 5.97 -0.77
CA ILE A 90 6.60 7.21 -1.00
C ILE A 90 7.58 8.20 -1.60
N ASN A 91 7.34 8.57 -2.86
CA ASN A 91 8.09 9.60 -3.54
C ASN A 91 7.29 10.91 -3.47
N GLU A 92 7.86 11.94 -2.87
CA GLU A 92 7.28 13.27 -2.86
C GLU A 92 7.81 14.06 -4.05
N ARG A 93 6.89 14.67 -4.81
CA ARG A 93 7.17 15.44 -6.02
C ARG A 93 6.73 16.88 -5.89
#